data_AF-A0A0Q4G2X9-F1
#
_entry.id   AF-A0A0Q4G2X9-F1
#
_cell.length_a   1.000
_cell.length_b   1.000
_cell.length_c   1.000
_cell.angle_alpha   90.00
_cell.angle_beta   90.00
_cell.angle_gamma   90.00
#
_symmetry.space_group_name_H-M   'P 1'
#
loop_
_entity.id
_entity.type
_entity.pdbx_description
1 polymer ?
#
loop_
_entity_poly.entity_id
_entity_poly.type
_entity_poly.pdbx_seq_one_letter_code
_entity_poly.pdbx_strand_id
1 'polypeptide(L)'
;MAKSMKKMLLLVKREVTPGVDPIPTAGANAILVRAFTPELVTAEFVQRNLLRPYKGNSGSMAVGVHRRFQFEIELAGSGTAGTAPAWGDILQACGFSETVTAGQSVQYLPVSEGEPTLTMYGYLDGLLFKLGNAKGTVSFQTDAKTIPVMKFDFIGTYSDGTDAVQPVNSTVDYSKFKQPQTVGKINTPGFTIFGVTACMQAFGFDVANLLAWRELVNCAGPRSPDRQPKGTAMIELTTMAQKNWGRTIVESTVGAAQLIHGTVAGNIVQVDLPQIQITSAALQDQEGIAMLNLGFDINPNTGDDEIALTVK
;
A
#
# COMPACT_ATOMS: atom_id res chain seq x y z
N MET A 1 -2.07 32.13 12.02
CA MET A 1 -0.81 31.90 11.26
C MET A 1 -1.05 30.80 10.23
N ALA A 2 -0.39 30.86 9.07
CA ALA A 2 -0.46 29.80 8.06
C ALA A 2 0.13 28.50 8.60
N LYS A 3 -0.49 27.36 8.28
CA LYS A 3 -0.05 26.03 8.72
C LYS A 3 1.02 25.48 7.77
N SER A 4 2.09 24.90 8.32
CA SER A 4 3.17 24.31 7.52
C SER A 4 2.97 22.81 7.29
N MET A 5 2.90 22.39 6.02
CA MET A 5 2.84 20.98 5.63
C MET A 5 4.14 20.22 5.97
N LYS A 6 5.27 20.91 6.15
CA LYS A 6 6.54 20.26 6.53
C LYS A 6 6.56 19.70 7.95
N LYS A 7 5.62 20.12 8.80
CA LYS A 7 5.47 19.63 10.18
C LYS A 7 4.41 18.53 10.28
N MET A 8 4.17 17.82 9.18
CA MET A 8 3.29 16.67 9.21
C MET A 8 3.93 15.53 10.00
N LEU A 9 3.11 14.87 10.81
CA LEU A 9 3.50 13.68 11.56
C LEU A 9 2.35 12.68 11.50
N LEU A 10 2.67 11.44 11.17
CA LEU A 10 1.73 10.33 11.18
C LEU A 10 2.07 9.40 12.34
N LEU A 11 1.09 9.13 13.20
CA LEU A 11 1.16 8.06 14.19
C LEU A 11 0.16 6.97 13.84
N VAL A 12 0.56 5.70 13.94
CA VAL A 12 -0.30 4.56 13.62
C VAL A 12 -0.21 3.50 14.70
N LYS A 13 -1.35 3.02 15.17
CA LYS A 13 -1.42 1.94 16.16
C LYS A 13 -2.57 1.00 15.84
N ARG A 14 -2.32 -0.30 16.00
CA ARG A 14 -3.33 -1.34 15.88
C ARG A 14 -4.39 -1.23 16.99
N GLU A 15 -5.64 -1.41 16.60
CA GLU A 15 -6.76 -1.48 17.52
C GLU A 15 -6.86 -2.89 18.11
N VAL A 16 -7.05 -2.98 19.43
CA VAL A 16 -7.34 -4.27 20.10
C VAL A 16 -8.79 -4.68 19.84
N THR A 17 -9.69 -3.68 19.89
CA THR A 17 -11.10 -3.81 19.57
C THR A 17 -11.41 -2.82 18.46
N PRO A 18 -12.02 -3.24 17.33
CA PRO A 18 -12.31 -2.34 16.21
C PRO A 18 -13.10 -1.10 16.64
N GLY A 19 -12.61 0.07 16.24
CA GLY A 19 -13.19 1.38 16.56
C GLY A 19 -12.86 1.92 17.96
N VAL A 20 -12.09 1.21 18.78
CA VAL A 20 -11.61 1.70 20.08
C VAL A 20 -10.23 2.31 19.90
N ASP A 21 -10.14 3.62 20.11
CA ASP A 21 -8.90 4.41 19.97
C ASP A 21 -7.81 3.88 20.94
N PRO A 22 -6.70 3.31 20.43
CA PRO A 22 -5.64 2.74 21.25
C PRO A 22 -4.64 3.82 21.73
N ILE A 23 -4.86 5.09 21.39
CA ILE A 23 -4.03 6.25 21.74
C ILE A 23 -2.57 6.06 21.30
N PRO A 24 -2.28 6.24 19.99
CA PRO A 24 -0.91 6.21 19.46
C PRO A 24 0.00 7.24 20.15
N THR A 25 1.27 6.88 20.38
CA THR A 25 2.27 7.78 20.97
C THR A 25 3.44 8.02 20.02
N ALA A 26 4.02 9.22 20.05
CA ALA A 26 5.12 9.58 19.15
C ALA A 26 6.38 8.70 19.32
N GLY A 27 6.64 8.21 20.54
CA GLY A 27 7.83 7.40 20.83
C GLY A 27 7.72 5.93 20.41
N ALA A 28 6.51 5.42 20.14
CA ALA A 28 6.31 4.01 19.80
C ALA A 28 5.67 3.79 18.42
N ASN A 29 4.91 4.78 17.93
CA ASN A 29 3.96 4.63 16.82
C ASN A 29 4.20 5.63 15.68
N ALA A 30 5.27 6.41 15.70
CA ALA A 30 5.60 7.32 14.62
C ALA A 30 5.99 6.55 13.35
N ILE A 31 5.41 6.94 12.22
CA ILE A 31 5.65 6.33 10.91
C ILE A 31 6.36 7.35 10.02
N LEU A 32 7.52 6.97 9.50
CA LEU A 32 8.26 7.81 8.56
C LEU A 32 7.61 7.71 7.18
N VAL A 33 6.93 8.78 6.78
CA VAL A 33 6.18 8.84 5.53
C VAL A 33 6.70 9.93 4.60
N ARG A 34 6.45 9.73 3.31
CA ARG A 34 6.54 10.76 2.26
C ARG A 34 5.14 11.03 1.68
N ALA A 35 4.98 12.20 1.08
CA ALA A 35 3.74 12.61 0.39
C ALA A 35 2.45 12.34 1.19
N PHE A 36 2.44 12.66 2.49
CA PHE A 36 1.23 12.50 3.31
C PHE A 36 0.18 13.54 2.95
N THR A 37 -1.02 13.08 2.59
CA THR A 37 -2.16 13.91 2.24
C THR A 37 -3.38 13.48 3.05
N PRO A 38 -3.63 14.13 4.21
CA PRO A 38 -4.85 13.92 4.97
C PRO A 38 -6.02 14.67 4.33
N GLU A 39 -7.09 13.95 3.97
CA GLU A 39 -8.35 14.60 3.58
C GLU A 39 -9.10 15.13 4.80
N LEU A 40 -9.81 16.26 4.65
CA LEU A 40 -10.60 16.82 5.74
C LEU A 40 -11.82 15.96 6.05
N VAL A 41 -12.59 15.64 5.01
CA VAL A 41 -13.79 14.82 5.07
C VAL A 41 -14.14 14.32 3.67
N THR A 42 -14.67 13.11 3.60
CA THR A 42 -15.24 12.50 2.41
C THR A 42 -16.69 12.15 2.74
N ALA A 43 -17.64 12.61 1.93
CA ALA A 43 -19.06 12.37 2.17
C ALA A 43 -19.85 12.36 0.86
N GLU A 44 -20.95 11.64 0.86
CA GLU A 44 -21.98 11.69 -0.17
C GLU A 44 -23.03 12.73 0.20
N PHE A 45 -23.77 13.24 -0.78
CA PHE A 45 -24.74 14.30 -0.56
C PHE A 45 -26.11 13.94 -1.12
N VAL A 46 -27.11 13.82 -0.24
CA VAL A 46 -28.50 13.61 -0.64
C VAL A 46 -29.17 14.96 -0.90
N GLN A 47 -29.65 15.18 -2.12
CA GLN A 47 -30.34 16.42 -2.49
C GLN A 47 -31.74 16.48 -1.89
N ARG A 48 -32.12 17.67 -1.42
CA ARG A 48 -33.44 17.93 -0.88
C ARG A 48 -34.36 18.35 -2.02
N ASN A 49 -35.08 17.43 -2.64
CA ASN A 49 -35.97 17.74 -3.77
C ASN A 49 -37.30 18.39 -3.31
N LEU A 50 -37.21 19.57 -2.69
CA LEU A 50 -38.35 20.31 -2.14
C LEU A 50 -39.13 21.01 -3.24
N LEU A 51 -40.46 20.83 -3.25
CA LEU A 51 -41.37 21.59 -4.11
C LEU A 51 -41.60 22.99 -3.53
N ARG A 52 -41.26 24.02 -4.29
CA ARG A 52 -41.39 25.44 -3.88
C ARG A 52 -41.94 26.27 -5.04
N PRO A 53 -42.77 27.32 -4.77
CA PRO A 53 -43.33 28.18 -5.82
C PRO A 53 -42.31 29.16 -6.43
N TYR A 54 -41.02 29.03 -6.07
CA TYR A 54 -39.94 29.87 -6.56
C TYR A 54 -38.73 29.01 -6.93
N LYS A 55 -37.90 29.51 -7.85
CA LYS A 55 -36.69 28.84 -8.33
C LYS A 55 -35.54 29.03 -7.34
N GLY A 56 -34.76 27.98 -7.08
CA GLY A 56 -33.57 28.03 -6.22
C GLY A 56 -33.10 26.64 -5.81
N ASN A 57 -31.84 26.53 -5.35
CA ASN A 57 -31.31 25.27 -4.80
C ASN A 57 -31.95 24.99 -3.44
N SER A 58 -32.34 23.74 -3.20
CA SER A 58 -32.98 23.29 -1.97
C SER A 58 -31.97 22.73 -0.94
N GLY A 59 -30.69 22.69 -1.30
CA GLY A 59 -29.59 22.21 -0.47
C GLY A 59 -29.49 20.68 -0.44
N SER A 60 -28.42 20.18 0.18
CA SER A 60 -28.15 18.75 0.36
C SER A 60 -27.76 18.43 1.79
N MET A 61 -27.85 17.16 2.18
CA MET A 61 -27.40 16.65 3.48
C MET A 61 -26.26 15.65 3.25
N ALA A 62 -25.23 15.73 4.09
CA ALA A 62 -24.10 14.81 4.04
C ALA A 62 -24.51 13.44 4.63
N VAL A 63 -24.16 12.37 3.93
CA VAL A 63 -24.27 10.97 4.34
C VAL A 63 -22.95 10.27 4.00
N GLY A 64 -22.70 9.11 4.57
CA GLY A 64 -21.52 8.30 4.33
C GLY A 64 -20.25 9.00 4.77
N VAL A 65 -20.30 9.76 5.87
CA VAL A 65 -19.20 10.62 6.30
C VAL A 65 -18.03 9.78 6.79
N HIS A 66 -16.90 9.87 6.09
CA HIS A 66 -15.66 9.19 6.43
C HIS A 66 -14.47 10.12 6.14
N ARG A 67 -13.26 9.61 6.38
CA ARG A 67 -12.01 10.32 6.06
C ARG A 67 -11.06 9.37 5.34
N ARG A 68 -10.20 9.94 4.50
CA ARG A 68 -9.17 9.21 3.75
C ARG A 68 -7.79 9.76 4.04
N PHE A 69 -6.82 8.88 4.27
CA PHE A 69 -5.40 9.20 4.43
C PHE A 69 -4.59 8.48 3.36
N GLN A 70 -3.77 9.24 2.63
CA GLN A 70 -2.85 8.73 1.63
C GLN A 70 -1.43 9.11 2.00
N PHE A 71 -0.50 8.17 1.88
CA PHE A 71 0.92 8.37 2.16
C PHE A 71 1.75 7.30 1.48
N GLU A 72 3.06 7.52 1.37
CA GLU A 72 3.99 6.49 0.92
C GLU A 72 5.06 6.23 1.99
N ILE A 73 5.51 4.98 2.06
CA ILE A 73 6.60 4.52 2.92
C ILE A 73 7.68 3.93 2.03
N GLU A 74 8.94 4.20 2.36
CA GLU A 74 10.08 3.60 1.67
C GLU A 74 10.18 2.10 1.97
N LEU A 75 10.34 1.28 0.93
CA LEU A 75 10.41 -0.17 1.07
C LEU A 75 11.81 -0.57 1.54
N ALA A 76 11.94 -0.80 2.85
CA ALA A 76 13.15 -1.31 3.49
C ALA A 76 12.79 -2.41 4.50
N GLY A 77 13.72 -3.35 4.71
CA GLY A 77 13.60 -4.33 5.80
C GLY A 77 13.83 -3.70 7.18
N SER A 78 13.74 -4.51 8.23
CA SER A 78 13.93 -4.08 9.63
C SER A 78 15.40 -3.86 10.01
N GLY A 79 16.34 -4.35 9.19
CA GLY A 79 17.77 -4.38 9.48
C GLY A 79 18.19 -5.55 10.37
N THR A 80 17.28 -6.45 10.75
CA THR A 80 17.60 -7.66 11.52
C THR A 80 16.70 -8.81 11.09
N ALA A 81 17.29 -9.93 10.67
CA ALA A 81 16.56 -11.10 10.19
C ALA A 81 15.57 -11.62 11.25
N GLY A 82 14.36 -11.98 10.82
CA GLY A 82 13.28 -12.42 11.71
C GLY A 82 12.73 -11.32 12.65
N THR A 83 13.00 -10.04 12.39
CA THR A 83 12.34 -8.91 13.07
C THR A 83 11.37 -8.23 12.10
N ALA A 84 10.12 -8.02 12.52
CA ALA A 84 9.11 -7.38 11.70
C ALA A 84 9.52 -5.93 11.34
N PRO A 85 9.40 -5.51 10.07
CA PRO A 85 9.62 -4.14 9.66
C PRO A 85 8.60 -3.18 10.28
N ALA A 86 8.98 -1.90 10.40
CA ALA A 86 8.15 -0.87 11.02
C ALA A 86 6.78 -0.65 10.34
N TRP A 87 6.66 -1.03 9.07
CA TRP A 87 5.43 -0.92 8.28
C TRP A 87 4.54 -2.17 8.35
N GLY A 88 4.94 -3.23 9.07
CA GLY A 88 4.22 -4.51 9.14
C GLY A 88 2.77 -4.38 9.62
N ASP A 89 2.53 -3.59 10.67
CA ASP A 89 1.17 -3.31 11.18
C ASP A 89 0.26 -2.65 10.14
N ILE A 90 0.84 -1.75 9.32
CA ILE A 90 0.12 -1.03 8.26
C ILE A 90 -0.24 -2.01 7.15
N LEU A 91 0.71 -2.84 6.74
CA LEU A 91 0.48 -3.86 5.72
C LEU A 91 -0.57 -4.88 6.15
N GLN A 92 -0.59 -5.28 7.42
CA GLN A 92 -1.59 -6.21 7.93
C GLN A 92 -3.03 -5.65 7.82
N ALA A 93 -3.21 -4.35 8.04
CA ALA A 93 -4.50 -3.68 7.83
C ALA A 93 -4.90 -3.50 6.35
N CYS A 94 -3.98 -3.78 5.43
CA CYS A 94 -4.24 -3.92 4.01
C CYS A 94 -4.56 -5.36 3.59
N GLY A 95 -4.87 -6.26 4.53
CA GLY A 95 -5.27 -7.62 4.21
C GLY A 95 -4.11 -8.61 4.07
N PHE A 96 -3.09 -8.46 4.92
CA PHE A 96 -2.01 -9.43 5.06
C PHE A 96 -1.97 -10.01 6.48
N SER A 97 -1.62 -11.28 6.60
CA SER A 97 -1.13 -11.89 7.84
C SER A 97 0.37 -11.72 7.94
N GLU A 98 0.91 -11.77 9.17
CA GLU A 98 2.36 -11.76 9.42
C GLU A 98 2.76 -13.05 10.12
N THR A 99 3.78 -13.72 9.56
CA THR A 99 4.40 -14.91 10.17
C THR A 99 5.88 -14.64 10.38
N VAL A 100 6.29 -14.54 11.64
CA VAL A 100 7.69 -14.31 12.02
C VAL A 100 8.40 -15.63 12.29
N THR A 101 9.43 -15.93 11.52
CA THR A 101 10.40 -17.00 11.82
C THR A 101 11.63 -16.35 12.46
N ALA A 102 11.74 -16.48 13.78
CA ALA A 102 12.78 -15.82 14.57
C ALA A 102 14.19 -16.08 14.01
N GLY A 103 14.97 -15.01 13.84
CA GLY A 103 16.33 -15.06 13.28
C GLY A 103 16.42 -15.33 11.77
N GLN A 104 15.31 -15.62 11.10
CA GLN A 104 15.31 -16.04 9.70
C GLN A 104 14.56 -15.07 8.80
N SER A 105 13.26 -14.90 8.98
CA SER A 105 12.43 -14.14 8.07
C SER A 105 11.11 -13.70 8.68
N VAL A 106 10.46 -12.74 8.04
CA VAL A 106 9.09 -12.32 8.30
C VAL A 106 8.34 -12.40 6.99
N GLN A 107 7.30 -13.24 6.95
CA GLN A 107 6.49 -13.46 5.76
C GLN A 107 5.12 -12.79 5.92
N TYR A 108 4.69 -12.13 4.85
CA TYR A 108 3.35 -11.57 4.70
C TYR A 108 2.62 -12.26 3.56
N LEU A 109 1.48 -12.86 3.89
CA LEU A 109 0.57 -13.52 2.95
C LEU A 109 -0.79 -12.82 3.02
N PRO A 110 -1.49 -12.65 1.90
CA PRO A 110 -2.85 -12.15 1.90
C PRO A 110 -3.75 -12.95 2.85
N VAL A 111 -4.82 -12.33 3.34
CA VAL A 111 -5.88 -13.00 4.09
C VAL A 111 -7.23 -12.45 3.67
N SER A 112 -8.20 -13.34 3.50
CA SER A 112 -9.58 -12.96 3.13
C SER A 112 -10.43 -12.49 4.32
N GLU A 113 -10.00 -12.78 5.56
CA GLU A 113 -10.70 -12.38 6.78
C GLU A 113 -9.73 -12.12 7.93
N GLY A 114 -10.21 -11.42 8.97
CA GLY A 114 -9.44 -11.18 10.19
C GLY A 114 -8.41 -10.07 10.09
N GLU A 115 -8.48 -9.21 9.06
CA GLU A 115 -7.56 -8.08 8.96
C GLU A 115 -7.77 -7.13 10.16
N PRO A 116 -6.68 -6.77 10.87
CA PRO A 116 -6.77 -5.83 11.97
C PRO A 116 -7.15 -4.44 11.46
N THR A 117 -7.74 -3.65 12.34
CA THR A 117 -8.05 -2.24 12.09
C THR A 117 -7.02 -1.36 12.79
N LEU A 118 -6.78 -0.18 12.22
CA LEU A 118 -5.80 0.78 12.74
C LEU A 118 -6.46 2.08 13.15
N THR A 119 -5.91 2.73 14.17
CA THR A 119 -6.12 4.15 14.39
C THR A 119 -4.90 4.92 13.92
N MET A 120 -5.12 5.95 13.08
CA MET A 120 -4.09 6.83 12.56
C MET A 120 -4.32 8.27 13.02
N TYR A 121 -3.27 8.92 13.53
CA TYR A 121 -3.27 10.34 13.90
C TYR A 121 -2.39 11.10 12.90
N GLY A 122 -3.04 11.96 12.12
CA GLY A 122 -2.39 12.92 11.23
C GLY A 122 -2.28 14.29 11.89
N TYR A 123 -1.06 14.67 12.24
CA TYR A 123 -0.74 15.97 12.81
C TYR A 123 -0.36 16.97 11.70
N LEU A 124 -0.88 18.19 11.75
CA LEU A 124 -0.55 19.29 10.83
C LEU A 124 -0.40 20.63 11.58
N ASP A 125 0.84 21.00 11.93
CA ASP A 125 1.21 22.28 12.57
C ASP A 125 0.20 22.82 13.60
N GLY A 126 -0.06 22.02 14.65
CA GLY A 126 -1.02 22.32 15.71
C GLY A 126 -2.46 21.80 15.49
N LEU A 127 -2.74 21.13 14.37
CA LEU A 127 -4.00 20.44 14.12
C LEU A 127 -3.81 18.94 14.23
N LEU A 128 -4.84 18.23 14.69
CA LEU A 128 -4.90 16.77 14.73
C LEU A 128 -6.14 16.27 14.00
N PHE A 129 -5.90 15.39 13.03
CA PHE A 129 -6.92 14.61 12.34
C PHE A 129 -6.78 13.16 12.78
N LYS A 130 -7.84 12.56 13.33
CA LYS A 130 -7.85 11.12 13.63
C LYS A 130 -8.63 10.37 12.57
N LEU A 131 -8.16 9.16 12.29
CA LEU A 131 -8.79 8.17 11.44
C LEU A 131 -8.88 6.89 12.26
N GLY A 132 -10.06 6.58 12.79
CA GLY A 132 -10.29 5.35 13.55
C GLY A 132 -10.82 4.23 12.67
N ASN A 133 -10.74 2.99 13.15
CA ASN A 133 -11.25 1.81 12.45
C ASN A 133 -10.75 1.70 11.00
N ALA A 134 -9.51 2.10 10.73
CA ALA A 134 -9.03 2.29 9.36
C ALA A 134 -8.74 0.94 8.67
N LYS A 135 -9.15 0.82 7.40
CA LYS A 135 -8.79 -0.25 6.46
C LYS A 135 -8.23 0.36 5.19
N GLY A 136 -7.30 -0.33 4.53
CA GLY A 136 -6.57 0.26 3.41
C GLY A 136 -6.20 -0.70 2.30
N THR A 137 -5.61 -0.13 1.26
CA THR A 137 -4.96 -0.84 0.15
C THR A 137 -3.51 -0.41 0.05
N VAL A 138 -2.69 -1.25 -0.60
CA VAL A 138 -1.27 -0.99 -0.82
C VAL A 138 -0.89 -1.30 -2.26
N SER A 139 -0.06 -0.44 -2.83
CA SER A 139 0.65 -0.71 -4.08
C SER A 139 2.16 -0.56 -3.90
N PHE A 140 2.91 -1.38 -4.59
CA PHE A 140 4.36 -1.46 -4.53
C PHE A 140 4.95 -0.95 -5.85
N GLN A 141 6.00 -0.14 -5.76
CA GLN A 141 6.73 0.36 -6.92
C GLN A 141 8.23 0.21 -6.70
N THR A 142 8.90 -0.43 -7.67
CA THR A 142 10.33 -0.71 -7.65
C THR A 142 10.94 -0.34 -9.01
N ASP A 143 11.15 0.95 -9.23
CA ASP A 143 11.69 1.47 -10.49
C ASP A 143 13.21 1.64 -10.41
N ALA A 144 13.93 1.25 -11.46
CA ALA A 144 15.37 1.38 -11.55
C ALA A 144 15.82 2.83 -11.34
N LYS A 145 16.95 3.02 -10.64
CA LYS A 145 17.51 4.34 -10.27
C LYS A 145 16.62 5.15 -9.30
N THR A 146 15.63 4.52 -8.67
CA THR A 146 14.78 5.15 -7.65
C THR A 146 14.85 4.40 -6.31
N ILE A 147 14.22 4.98 -5.29
CA ILE A 147 13.99 4.30 -4.00
C ILE A 147 12.65 3.56 -4.12
N PRO A 148 12.60 2.25 -3.83
CA PRO A 148 11.35 1.50 -3.88
C PRO A 148 10.37 2.01 -2.81
N VAL A 149 9.09 2.09 -3.13
CA VAL A 149 8.05 2.65 -2.26
C VAL A 149 6.81 1.76 -2.19
N MET A 150 6.14 1.83 -1.05
CA MET A 150 4.79 1.34 -0.84
C MET A 150 3.86 2.54 -0.73
N LYS A 151 2.84 2.61 -1.58
CA LYS A 151 1.81 3.66 -1.52
C LYS A 151 0.59 3.08 -0.85
N PHE A 152 0.18 3.75 0.22
CA PHE A 152 -0.93 3.37 1.04
C PHE A 152 -2.09 4.34 0.88
N ASP A 153 -3.27 3.77 0.93
CA ASP A 153 -4.51 4.51 0.93
C ASP A 153 -5.48 3.87 1.90
N PHE A 154 -5.96 4.67 2.86
CA PHE A 154 -6.78 4.21 3.97
C PHE A 154 -8.06 5.01 4.07
N ILE A 155 -9.16 4.32 4.31
CA ILE A 155 -10.44 4.91 4.70
C ILE A 155 -10.78 4.50 6.13
N GLY A 156 -11.50 5.37 6.84
CA GLY A 156 -11.83 5.13 8.23
C GLY A 156 -12.84 6.11 8.79
N THR A 157 -13.22 5.86 10.04
CA THR A 157 -14.20 6.65 10.76
C THR A 157 -13.72 8.09 10.91
N TYR A 158 -14.57 9.01 10.45
CA TYR A 158 -14.34 10.43 10.60
C TYR A 158 -14.37 10.84 12.08
N SER A 159 -13.50 11.78 12.43
CA SER A 159 -13.53 12.49 13.71
C SER A 159 -13.26 13.96 13.48
N ASP A 160 -13.84 14.82 14.30
CA ASP A 160 -13.61 16.26 14.21
C ASP A 160 -12.13 16.57 14.41
N GLY A 161 -11.60 17.41 13.52
CA GLY A 161 -10.25 17.94 13.68
C GLY A 161 -10.19 18.80 14.93
N THR A 162 -9.12 18.65 15.70
CA THR A 162 -8.93 19.41 16.94
C THR A 162 -7.63 20.18 16.91
N ASP A 163 -7.58 21.31 17.62
CA ASP A 163 -6.30 21.93 17.94
C ASP A 163 -5.59 21.06 18.97
N ALA A 164 -4.40 20.60 18.63
CA ALA A 164 -3.60 19.72 19.46
C ALA A 164 -2.14 20.14 19.41
N VAL A 165 -1.45 20.06 20.54
CA VAL A 165 -0.02 20.33 20.60
C VAL A 165 0.71 19.29 19.74
N GLN A 166 1.56 19.78 18.85
CA GLN A 166 2.44 18.93 18.06
C GLN A 166 3.39 18.18 18.98
N PRO A 167 3.55 16.85 18.81
CA PRO A 167 4.56 16.11 19.55
C PRO A 167 5.94 16.75 19.40
N VAL A 168 6.65 16.86 20.51
CA VAL A 168 8.00 17.45 20.53
C VAL A 168 8.92 16.55 19.70
N ASN A 169 9.72 17.12 18.81
CA ASN A 169 10.56 16.36 17.87
C ASN A 169 11.47 15.32 18.56
N SER A 170 11.95 15.62 19.77
CA SER A 170 12.77 14.69 20.57
C SER A 170 12.03 13.45 21.08
N THR A 171 10.69 13.44 21.00
CA THR A 171 9.83 12.32 21.41
C THR A 171 9.40 11.45 20.24
N VAL A 172 9.69 11.87 19.01
CA VAL A 172 9.33 11.14 17.79
C VAL A 172 10.46 10.16 17.47
N ASP A 173 10.14 8.86 17.46
CA ASP A 173 11.12 7.81 17.18
C ASP A 173 10.90 7.19 15.79
N TYR A 174 11.89 7.35 14.90
CA TYR A 174 11.94 6.70 13.59
C TYR A 174 13.04 5.65 13.49
N SER A 175 13.67 5.25 14.60
CA SER A 175 14.82 4.32 14.63
C SER A 175 14.52 2.94 14.01
N LYS A 176 13.24 2.57 13.96
CA LYS A 176 12.75 1.34 13.30
C LYS A 176 12.75 1.42 11.77
N PHE A 177 12.76 2.62 11.18
CA PHE A 177 12.88 2.82 9.74
C PHE A 177 14.37 2.83 9.37
N LYS A 178 14.77 1.90 8.51
CA LYS A 178 16.13 1.82 8.00
C LYS A 178 16.24 2.55 6.67
N GLN A 179 17.42 3.09 6.39
CA GLN A 179 17.69 3.73 5.11
C GLN A 179 17.48 2.71 3.98
N PRO A 180 16.62 2.99 3.00
CA PRO A 180 16.36 2.07 1.89
C PRO A 180 17.56 2.01 0.96
N GLN A 181 17.64 0.92 0.19
CA GLN A 181 18.58 0.79 -0.92
C GLN A 181 17.92 1.23 -2.21
N THR A 182 18.68 1.84 -3.12
CA THR A 182 18.17 2.20 -4.44
C THR A 182 18.02 0.96 -5.32
N VAL A 183 17.01 0.91 -6.18
CA VAL A 183 16.83 -0.16 -7.16
C VAL A 183 17.89 -0.07 -8.25
N GLY A 184 18.61 -1.16 -8.46
CA GLY A 184 19.64 -1.29 -9.49
C GLY A 184 20.37 -2.62 -9.36
N LYS A 185 21.23 -2.95 -10.33
CA LYS A 185 21.88 -4.27 -10.43
C LYS A 185 22.56 -4.76 -9.14
N ILE A 186 23.17 -3.86 -8.37
CA ILE A 186 23.88 -4.19 -7.13
C ILE A 186 22.90 -4.57 -6.01
N ASN A 187 21.81 -3.82 -5.88
CA ASN A 187 20.88 -3.93 -4.76
C ASN A 187 19.62 -4.72 -5.11
N THR A 188 19.38 -5.06 -6.37
CA THR A 188 18.25 -5.87 -6.84
C THR A 188 18.81 -7.04 -7.62
N PRO A 189 19.38 -8.06 -6.94
CA PRO A 189 20.12 -9.14 -7.59
C PRO A 189 19.25 -10.10 -8.39
N GLY A 190 17.93 -10.12 -8.18
CA GLY A 190 17.03 -11.06 -8.83
C GLY A 190 15.74 -10.41 -9.31
N PHE A 191 15.45 -10.55 -10.60
CA PHE A 191 14.12 -10.37 -11.16
C PHE A 191 13.86 -11.46 -12.20
N THR A 192 12.78 -12.20 -12.03
CA THR A 192 12.32 -13.18 -13.00
C THR A 192 10.84 -13.01 -13.29
N ILE A 193 10.44 -13.26 -14.54
CA ILE A 193 9.05 -13.23 -14.98
C ILE A 193 8.82 -14.34 -16.00
N PHE A 194 7.86 -15.23 -15.73
CA PHE A 194 7.63 -16.46 -16.52
C PHE A 194 8.90 -17.31 -16.72
N GLY A 195 9.77 -17.36 -15.70
CA GLY A 195 11.06 -18.06 -15.74
C GLY A 195 12.17 -17.34 -16.51
N VAL A 196 11.89 -16.18 -17.10
CA VAL A 196 12.88 -15.35 -17.81
C VAL A 196 13.55 -14.42 -16.81
N THR A 197 14.89 -14.45 -16.72
CA THR A 197 15.66 -13.42 -16.02
C THR A 197 15.79 -12.22 -16.94
N ALA A 198 15.10 -11.12 -16.63
CA ALA A 198 14.98 -9.97 -17.51
C ALA A 198 15.67 -8.73 -16.94
N CYS A 199 16.24 -7.90 -17.82
CA CYS A 199 16.68 -6.55 -17.47
C CYS A 199 15.44 -5.69 -17.22
N MET A 200 15.18 -5.40 -15.95
CA MET A 200 13.97 -4.69 -15.50
C MET A 200 14.25 -3.20 -15.34
N GLN A 201 13.40 -2.37 -15.95
CA GLN A 201 13.37 -0.92 -15.72
C GLN A 201 12.39 -0.55 -14.61
N ALA A 202 11.19 -1.14 -14.62
CA ALA A 202 10.13 -0.83 -13.68
C ALA A 202 9.36 -2.10 -13.34
N PHE A 203 8.96 -2.22 -12.08
CA PHE A 203 8.04 -3.26 -11.64
C PHE A 203 7.17 -2.70 -10.54
N GLY A 204 5.89 -3.01 -10.62
CA GLY A 204 4.95 -2.63 -9.58
C GLY A 204 3.74 -3.53 -9.61
N PHE A 205 3.11 -3.65 -8.45
CA PHE A 205 1.83 -4.33 -8.32
C PHE A 205 0.98 -3.62 -7.29
N ASP A 206 -0.32 -3.69 -7.49
CA ASP A 206 -1.35 -3.15 -6.62
C ASP A 206 -2.17 -4.33 -6.11
N VAL A 207 -2.32 -4.42 -4.78
CA VAL A 207 -3.21 -5.41 -4.16
C VAL A 207 -4.66 -5.08 -4.53
N ALA A 208 -4.95 -3.81 -4.81
CA ALA A 208 -6.22 -3.33 -5.32
C ALA A 208 -7.41 -3.81 -4.47
N ASN A 209 -7.30 -3.65 -3.15
CA ASN A 209 -8.42 -3.83 -2.24
C ASN A 209 -9.53 -2.82 -2.59
N LEU A 210 -10.76 -3.31 -2.64
CA LEU A 210 -11.94 -2.46 -2.84
C LEU A 210 -12.28 -1.75 -1.53
N LEU A 211 -11.88 -0.49 -1.37
CA LEU A 211 -12.23 0.30 -0.19
C LEU A 211 -13.62 0.91 -0.33
N ALA A 212 -14.55 0.47 0.52
CA ALA A 212 -15.92 0.99 0.55
C ALA A 212 -16.34 1.42 1.95
N TRP A 213 -16.93 2.61 2.07
CA TRP A 213 -17.64 3.01 3.28
C TRP A 213 -19.06 2.50 3.24
N ARG A 214 -19.44 1.66 4.20
CA ARG A 214 -20.82 1.17 4.33
C ARG A 214 -21.50 1.93 5.45
N GLU A 215 -22.60 2.60 5.14
CA GLU A 215 -23.43 3.28 6.12
C GLU A 215 -24.84 2.65 6.12
N LEU A 216 -25.20 2.02 7.23
CA LEU A 216 -26.53 1.46 7.48
C LEU A 216 -26.97 1.81 8.90
N VAL A 217 -28.26 1.71 9.17
CA VAL A 217 -28.81 1.88 10.52
C VAL A 217 -28.16 0.85 11.45
N ASN A 218 -27.65 1.30 12.59
CA ASN A 218 -26.93 0.52 13.61
C ASN A 218 -25.58 -0.08 13.20
N CYS A 219 -25.15 0.05 11.93
CA CYS A 219 -23.85 -0.43 11.50
C CYS A 219 -23.27 0.46 10.40
N ALA A 220 -22.19 1.17 10.74
CA ALA A 220 -21.42 1.97 9.80
C ALA A 220 -19.94 1.68 9.97
N GLY A 221 -19.20 1.63 8.87
CA GLY A 221 -17.76 1.42 8.93
C GLY A 221 -17.13 1.13 7.56
N PRO A 222 -15.79 1.15 7.50
CA PRO A 222 -15.07 0.81 6.29
C PRO A 222 -15.05 -0.71 6.09
N ARG A 223 -15.10 -1.12 4.83
CA ARG A 223 -15.05 -2.51 4.42
C ARG A 223 -14.13 -2.66 3.21
N SER A 224 -13.43 -3.80 3.17
CA SER A 224 -12.68 -4.27 2.01
C SER A 224 -13.25 -5.63 1.59
N PRO A 225 -14.35 -5.69 0.81
CA PRO A 225 -15.05 -6.94 0.55
C PRO A 225 -14.40 -7.81 -0.53
N ASP A 226 -13.51 -7.23 -1.34
CA ASP A 226 -12.86 -7.90 -2.46
C ASP A 226 -11.48 -7.27 -2.70
N ARG A 227 -10.60 -8.03 -3.36
CA ARG A 227 -9.30 -7.55 -3.86
C ARG A 227 -9.05 -8.14 -5.24
N GLN A 228 -8.53 -7.32 -6.15
CA GLN A 228 -8.27 -7.74 -7.53
C GLN A 228 -6.84 -7.37 -7.93
N PRO A 229 -5.84 -8.11 -7.42
CA PRO A 229 -4.46 -7.69 -7.54
C PRO A 229 -3.97 -7.75 -8.99
N LYS A 230 -3.22 -6.73 -9.37
CA LYS A 230 -2.73 -6.52 -10.75
C LYS A 230 -1.36 -5.86 -10.71
N GLY A 231 -0.60 -5.98 -11.77
CA GLY A 231 0.71 -5.36 -11.84
C GLY A 231 1.20 -5.06 -13.23
N THR A 232 2.36 -4.42 -13.27
CA THR A 232 3.07 -4.04 -14.47
C THR A 232 4.56 -4.35 -14.32
N ALA A 233 5.19 -4.76 -15.42
CA ALA A 233 6.63 -4.97 -15.51
C ALA A 233 7.14 -4.40 -16.83
N MET A 234 8.15 -3.54 -16.76
CA MET A 234 8.85 -3.01 -17.93
C MET A 234 10.21 -3.64 -18.01
N ILE A 235 10.42 -4.45 -19.05
CA ILE A 235 11.64 -5.22 -19.27
C ILE A 235 12.22 -4.96 -20.65
N GLU A 236 13.53 -5.17 -20.83
CA GLU A 236 14.09 -5.26 -22.18
C GLU A 236 13.40 -6.39 -22.96
N LEU A 237 13.06 -6.12 -24.22
CA LEU A 237 12.41 -7.12 -25.06
C LEU A 237 13.33 -8.33 -25.25
N THR A 238 12.91 -9.48 -24.75
CA THR A 238 13.61 -10.74 -24.97
C THR A 238 13.36 -11.30 -26.36
N THR A 239 14.24 -12.19 -26.82
CA THR A 239 14.03 -12.90 -28.08
C THR A 239 12.78 -13.80 -28.01
N MET A 240 12.10 -14.00 -29.13
CA MET A 240 10.94 -14.90 -29.20
C MET A 240 11.27 -16.37 -28.86
N ALA A 241 12.55 -16.75 -29.04
CA ALA A 241 13.06 -18.07 -28.65
C ALA A 241 13.15 -18.22 -27.13
N GLN A 242 13.52 -17.17 -26.40
CA GLN A 242 13.49 -17.17 -24.93
C GLN A 242 12.06 -17.17 -24.41
N LYS A 243 11.21 -16.27 -24.93
CA LYS A 243 9.80 -16.22 -24.57
C LYS A 243 8.99 -15.52 -25.65
N ASN A 244 7.97 -16.20 -26.15
CA ASN A 244 6.98 -15.59 -27.03
C ASN A 244 5.81 -15.04 -26.20
N TRP A 245 5.89 -13.75 -25.86
CA TRP A 245 4.87 -13.05 -25.07
C TRP A 245 3.51 -12.98 -25.76
N GLY A 246 3.47 -12.81 -27.09
CA GLY A 246 2.22 -12.80 -27.84
C GLY A 246 1.48 -14.14 -27.74
N ARG A 247 2.21 -15.25 -27.88
CA ARG A 247 1.66 -16.60 -27.69
C ARG A 247 1.18 -16.83 -26.25
N THR A 248 1.97 -16.38 -25.27
CA THR A 248 1.63 -16.44 -23.83
C THR A 248 0.29 -15.77 -23.55
N ILE A 249 0.01 -14.63 -24.18
CA ILE A 249 -1.26 -13.90 -24.07
C ILE A 249 -2.40 -14.64 -24.79
N VAL A 250 -2.21 -15.06 -26.04
CA VAL A 250 -3.26 -15.74 -26.83
C VAL A 250 -3.68 -17.07 -26.20
N GLU A 251 -2.73 -17.80 -25.62
CA GLU A 251 -2.99 -19.07 -24.93
C GLU A 251 -3.40 -18.87 -23.45
N SER A 252 -3.42 -17.62 -22.96
CA SER A 252 -3.74 -17.28 -21.56
C SER A 252 -2.93 -18.10 -20.53
N THR A 253 -1.65 -18.35 -20.85
CA THR A 253 -0.80 -19.15 -19.95
C THR A 253 -0.45 -18.36 -18.70
N VAL A 254 -0.41 -19.05 -17.57
CA VAL A 254 0.04 -18.51 -16.29
C VAL A 254 1.50 -18.87 -16.01
N GLY A 255 2.17 -18.07 -15.18
CA GLY A 255 3.54 -18.32 -14.76
C GLY A 255 3.91 -17.49 -13.54
N ALA A 256 5.09 -17.71 -12.98
CA ALA A 256 5.54 -17.00 -11.79
C ALA A 256 6.33 -15.73 -12.14
N ALA A 257 6.28 -14.73 -11.25
CA ALA A 257 7.22 -13.62 -11.22
C ALA A 257 7.83 -13.49 -9.81
N GLN A 258 9.10 -13.08 -9.73
CA GLN A 258 9.80 -12.87 -8.48
C GLN A 258 10.70 -11.65 -8.57
N LEU A 259 10.71 -10.85 -7.51
CA LEU A 259 11.68 -9.78 -7.30
C LEU A 259 12.41 -10.01 -5.98
N ILE A 260 13.74 -9.89 -6.00
CA ILE A 260 14.58 -9.87 -4.79
C ILE A 260 15.30 -8.53 -4.77
N HIS A 261 15.01 -7.74 -3.75
CA HIS A 261 15.69 -6.47 -3.47
C HIS A 261 16.40 -6.56 -2.11
N GLY A 262 17.61 -6.01 -2.03
CA GLY A 262 18.52 -6.14 -0.89
C GLY A 262 19.50 -7.31 -1.03
N THR A 263 20.63 -7.20 -0.33
CA THR A 263 21.71 -8.21 -0.31
C THR A 263 22.16 -8.59 1.10
N VAL A 264 21.76 -7.82 2.12
CA VAL A 264 22.14 -8.01 3.53
C VAL A 264 20.94 -8.56 4.29
N ALA A 265 21.16 -9.63 5.06
CA ALA A 265 20.12 -10.21 5.91
C ALA A 265 19.50 -9.15 6.86
N GLY A 266 18.19 -9.23 7.03
CA GLY A 266 17.34 -8.23 7.68
C GLY A 266 16.87 -7.10 6.74
N ASN A 267 17.44 -6.98 5.54
CA ASN A 267 17.12 -5.95 4.56
C ASN A 267 16.73 -6.51 3.19
N ILE A 268 16.68 -7.84 3.03
CA ILE A 268 16.23 -8.44 1.77
C ILE A 268 14.70 -8.46 1.79
N VAL A 269 14.10 -7.81 0.80
CA VAL A 269 12.67 -7.87 0.50
C VAL A 269 12.50 -8.72 -0.76
N GLN A 270 11.85 -9.86 -0.60
CA GLN A 270 11.49 -10.76 -1.68
C GLN A 270 9.98 -10.69 -1.91
N VAL A 271 9.60 -10.50 -3.17
CA VAL A 271 8.21 -10.57 -3.64
C VAL A 271 8.10 -11.79 -4.54
N ASP A 272 7.19 -12.69 -4.20
CA ASP A 272 6.83 -13.86 -5.01
C ASP A 272 5.38 -13.73 -5.47
N LEU A 273 5.19 -13.79 -6.78
CA LEU A 273 3.88 -13.84 -7.44
C LEU A 273 3.80 -15.19 -8.19
N PRO A 274 3.32 -16.27 -7.55
CA PRO A 274 3.44 -17.62 -8.10
C PRO A 274 2.64 -17.84 -9.38
N GLN A 275 1.53 -17.13 -9.55
CA GLN A 275 0.63 -17.30 -10.69
C GLN A 275 0.14 -15.95 -11.23
N ILE A 276 0.90 -15.37 -12.15
CA ILE A 276 0.51 -14.19 -12.92
C ILE A 276 0.04 -14.59 -14.32
N GLN A 277 -0.90 -13.82 -14.87
CA GLN A 277 -1.39 -13.95 -16.24
C GLN A 277 -1.13 -12.65 -16.98
N ILE A 278 -0.39 -12.70 -18.09
CA ILE A 278 -0.15 -11.50 -18.91
C ILE A 278 -1.42 -11.13 -19.67
N THR A 279 -1.87 -9.90 -19.50
CA THR A 279 -3.07 -9.36 -20.17
C THR A 279 -2.71 -8.44 -21.32
N SER A 280 -1.54 -7.80 -21.27
CA SER A 280 -1.08 -6.89 -22.31
C SER A 280 0.44 -6.88 -22.43
N ALA A 281 0.92 -6.62 -23.64
CA ALA A 281 2.33 -6.46 -23.96
C ALA A 281 2.48 -5.33 -24.98
N ALA A 282 3.08 -4.22 -24.56
CA ALA A 282 3.27 -3.03 -25.41
C ALA A 282 4.76 -2.73 -25.57
N LEU A 283 5.20 -2.53 -26.81
CA LEU A 283 6.56 -2.10 -27.09
C LEU A 283 6.73 -0.62 -26.78
N GLN A 284 7.85 -0.27 -26.16
CA GLN A 284 8.24 1.11 -25.88
C GLN A 284 9.70 1.31 -26.26
N ASP A 285 10.05 2.51 -26.70
CA ASP A 285 11.43 2.89 -26.95
C ASP A 285 12.01 3.55 -25.69
N GLN A 286 13.18 3.10 -25.27
CA GLN A 286 13.96 3.75 -24.24
C GLN A 286 15.42 3.86 -24.70
N GLU A 287 15.85 5.08 -24.99
CA GLU A 287 17.23 5.35 -25.44
C GLU A 287 17.66 4.52 -26.68
N GLY A 288 16.70 4.18 -27.55
CA GLY A 288 16.94 3.34 -28.74
C GLY A 288 16.88 1.83 -28.48
N ILE A 289 16.57 1.39 -27.25
CA ILE A 289 16.39 -0.01 -26.87
C ILE A 289 14.88 -0.31 -26.82
N ALA A 290 14.49 -1.42 -27.46
CA ALA A 290 13.11 -1.91 -27.40
C ALA A 290 12.80 -2.51 -26.03
N MET A 291 11.95 -1.81 -25.29
CA MET A 291 11.38 -2.26 -24.02
C MET A 291 10.00 -2.88 -24.25
N LEU A 292 9.61 -3.78 -23.35
CA LEU A 292 8.32 -4.43 -23.31
C LEU A 292 7.64 -4.10 -21.99
N ASN A 293 6.54 -3.36 -22.06
CA ASN A 293 5.66 -3.10 -20.95
C ASN A 293 4.60 -4.21 -20.89
N LEU A 294 4.69 -5.06 -19.86
CA LEU A 294 3.79 -6.16 -19.59
C LEU A 294 2.79 -5.73 -18.51
N GLY A 295 1.50 -5.80 -18.82
CA GLY A 295 0.43 -5.76 -17.82
C GLY A 295 0.03 -7.18 -17.45
N PHE A 296 -0.21 -7.45 -16.17
CA PHE A 296 -0.60 -8.76 -15.70
C PHE A 296 -1.59 -8.72 -14.54
N ASP A 297 -2.44 -9.73 -14.48
CA ASP A 297 -3.30 -10.03 -13.34
C ASP A 297 -2.58 -11.04 -12.44
N ILE A 298 -2.79 -10.95 -11.14
CA ILE A 298 -2.18 -11.85 -10.16
C ILE A 298 -3.29 -12.75 -9.61
N ASN A 299 -3.18 -14.04 -9.88
CA ASN A 299 -4.22 -15.01 -9.60
C ASN A 299 -3.85 -15.88 -8.40
N PRO A 300 -4.82 -16.26 -7.55
CA PRO A 300 -4.59 -17.27 -6.53
C PRO A 300 -4.43 -18.65 -7.17
N ASN A 301 -3.72 -19.54 -6.48
CA ASN A 301 -3.61 -20.95 -6.81
C ASN A 301 -4.49 -21.78 -5.87
N THR A 302 -4.20 -21.77 -4.57
CA THR A 302 -5.01 -22.45 -3.54
C THR A 302 -5.36 -21.47 -2.40
N GLY A 303 -6.25 -20.52 -2.67
CA GLY A 303 -6.76 -19.57 -1.68
C GLY A 303 -5.93 -18.28 -1.63
N ASP A 304 -5.57 -17.83 -0.43
CA ASP A 304 -4.86 -16.55 -0.20
C ASP A 304 -3.34 -16.66 -0.45
N ASP A 305 -2.93 -17.21 -1.60
CA ASP A 305 -1.53 -17.49 -1.96
C ASP A 305 -1.05 -16.74 -3.21
N GLU A 306 -1.78 -15.72 -3.66
CA GLU A 306 -1.49 -14.99 -4.89
C GLU A 306 -0.25 -14.07 -4.78
N ILE A 307 0.11 -13.64 -3.57
CA ILE A 307 1.25 -12.75 -3.28
C ILE A 307 1.95 -13.29 -2.04
N ALA A 308 3.27 -13.38 -2.06
CA ALA A 308 4.05 -13.55 -0.83
C ALA A 308 5.14 -12.49 -0.75
N LEU A 309 5.14 -11.72 0.34
CA LEU A 309 6.19 -10.74 0.64
C LEU A 309 7.02 -11.28 1.81
N THR A 310 8.30 -11.53 1.58
CA THR A 310 9.20 -12.06 2.61
C THR A 310 10.34 -11.08 2.88
N VAL A 311 10.49 -10.67 4.14
CA VAL A 311 11.62 -9.89 4.62
C VAL A 311 12.61 -10.82 5.32
N LYS A 312 13.87 -10.86 4.88
CA LYS A 312 14.90 -11.76 5.41
C LYS A 312 16.26 -11.08 5.53
#